data_AF-A0A653A6C6-F1
#
_entry.id   AF-A0A653A6C6-F1
#
_cell.length_a   1.000
_cell.length_b   1.000
_cell.length_c   1.000
_cell.angle_alpha   90.00
_cell.angle_beta   90.00
_cell.angle_gamma   90.00
#
_symmetry.space_group_name_H-M   'P 1'
#
loop_
_entity.id
_entity.type
_entity.pdbx_description
1 polymer ?
#
loop_
_entity_poly.entity_id
_entity_poly.type
_entity_poly.pdbx_seq_one_letter_code
_entity_poly.pdbx_strand_id
1 'polypeptide(L)'
;MKKLTQIAPKRPMAEETGPVGDPVAPGATGSPTGDAAVEPPDPEVIAIKRRRNFTAKYKLRILAEVDGCAESGQVASILRREGLYSSNLTCWRRQREEGMLQALQPKKRGRKQIEQNPLAPRLAQLEKENRKLKDQLRKAETIIEVQKKISEILGIPQDQDKGNGKIS
;
A
#
# COMPACT_ATOMS: atom_id res chain seq x y z
N MET A 1 29.91 21.79 -55.95
CA MET A 1 29.65 23.11 -55.34
C MET A 1 29.38 22.91 -53.86
N LYS A 2 30.06 23.68 -52.99
CA LYS A 2 30.05 23.53 -51.53
C LYS A 2 28.86 24.27 -50.91
N LYS A 3 28.26 23.69 -49.86
CA LYS A 3 27.93 24.23 -48.52
C LYS A 3 26.99 23.21 -47.85
N LEU A 4 27.46 22.36 -46.94
CA LEU A 4 27.77 22.62 -45.52
C LEU A 4 26.59 23.26 -44.77
N THR A 5 25.88 22.46 -43.97
CA THR A 5 25.75 22.68 -42.52
C THR A 5 25.47 21.33 -41.87
N GLN A 6 26.43 20.87 -41.08
CA GLN A 6 26.41 19.65 -40.28
C GLN A 6 26.02 20.00 -38.82
N ILE A 7 25.86 18.94 -38.00
CA ILE A 7 26.03 18.89 -36.53
C ILE A 7 24.82 19.37 -35.69
N ALA A 8 24.39 18.74 -34.60
CA ALA A 8 24.52 17.44 -33.92
C ALA A 8 23.56 17.52 -32.68
N PRO A 9 23.44 16.49 -31.82
CA PRO A 9 22.23 16.20 -31.05
C PRO A 9 22.28 16.41 -29.50
N LYS A 10 21.10 16.21 -28.88
CA LYS A 10 20.78 15.66 -27.54
C LYS A 10 20.89 16.50 -26.24
N ARG A 11 19.87 16.21 -25.37
CA ARG A 11 19.80 16.19 -23.88
C ARG A 11 19.48 17.51 -23.14
N PRO A 12 19.07 17.48 -21.85
CA PRO A 12 18.35 16.46 -21.04
C PRO A 12 17.23 17.05 -20.12
N MET A 13 16.64 16.17 -19.31
CA MET A 13 15.75 16.38 -18.16
C MET A 13 16.32 17.31 -17.07
N ALA A 14 15.46 18.12 -16.45
CA ALA A 14 15.46 18.58 -15.04
C ALA A 14 14.09 19.27 -14.83
N GLU A 15 13.14 18.75 -14.05
CA GLU A 15 13.08 18.73 -12.58
C GLU A 15 13.28 20.10 -11.91
N GLU A 16 12.43 20.34 -10.89
CA GLU A 16 12.56 21.35 -9.85
C GLU A 16 12.19 22.81 -10.20
N THR A 17 11.01 23.25 -9.75
CA THR A 17 10.75 23.96 -8.47
C THR A 17 11.35 25.36 -8.47
N GLY A 18 10.47 26.35 -8.34
CA GLY A 18 10.84 27.76 -8.22
C GLY A 18 9.73 28.54 -7.52
N PRO A 19 10.08 29.55 -6.71
CA PRO A 19 9.68 29.59 -5.32
C PRO A 19 8.77 30.77 -4.97
N VAL A 20 8.21 30.64 -3.77
CA VAL A 20 7.69 31.69 -2.89
C VAL A 20 8.53 32.97 -3.02
N GLY A 21 7.87 34.07 -3.41
CA GLY A 21 8.44 35.40 -3.37
C GLY A 21 8.03 36.11 -2.10
N ASP A 22 9.02 36.52 -1.33
CA ASP A 22 9.05 37.64 -0.38
C ASP A 22 10.55 37.95 -0.13
N PRO A 23 11.00 39.14 0.34
CA PRO A 23 10.27 40.34 0.78
C PRO A 23 10.89 41.67 0.23
N VAL A 24 10.29 42.84 0.53
CA VAL A 24 10.98 44.08 0.99
C VAL A 24 9.96 45.21 1.23
N ALA A 25 10.14 45.89 2.37
CA ALA A 25 9.23 46.86 3.00
C ALA A 25 9.67 48.35 2.74
N PRO A 26 9.27 49.37 3.54
CA PRO A 26 8.35 50.45 3.11
C PRO A 26 8.95 51.88 3.19
N GLY A 27 8.22 52.88 2.68
CA GLY A 27 8.53 54.31 2.83
C GLY A 27 7.31 55.09 3.33
N ALA A 28 7.41 55.61 4.54
CA ALA A 28 6.35 56.19 5.36
C ALA A 28 5.95 57.62 4.97
N THR A 29 4.69 57.99 5.15
CA THR A 29 4.31 59.34 5.63
C THR A 29 2.91 59.34 6.26
N GLY A 30 2.81 59.88 7.48
CA GLY A 30 1.60 60.53 7.99
C GLY A 30 0.62 59.69 8.83
N SER A 31 0.77 59.74 10.15
CA SER A 31 -0.36 59.72 11.10
C SER A 31 -0.83 61.17 11.31
N PRO A 32 -2.10 61.48 11.65
CA PRO A 32 -2.61 61.07 12.96
C PRO A 32 -4.15 60.91 13.15
N THR A 33 -4.49 60.36 14.32
CA THR A 33 -5.70 60.57 15.14
C THR A 33 -6.97 59.78 14.83
N GLY A 34 -7.46 59.08 15.86
CA GLY A 34 -8.90 58.96 16.12
C GLY A 34 -9.39 57.54 16.42
N ASP A 35 -9.83 57.31 17.65
CA ASP A 35 -10.49 56.11 18.16
C ASP A 35 -11.52 55.49 17.21
N ALA A 36 -11.37 54.20 16.95
CA ALA A 36 -12.47 53.23 16.96
C ALA A 36 -11.87 51.82 16.86
N ALA A 37 -12.11 50.99 17.87
CA ALA A 37 -11.90 49.55 17.76
C ALA A 37 -12.81 48.99 16.66
N VAL A 38 -12.27 48.86 15.45
CA VAL A 38 -12.89 48.10 14.37
C VAL A 38 -12.33 46.69 14.50
N GLU A 39 -13.12 45.79 15.09
CA GLU A 39 -12.84 44.37 14.97
C GLU A 39 -12.71 44.04 13.48
N PRO A 40 -11.66 43.29 13.07
CA PRO A 40 -11.53 42.91 11.68
C PRO A 40 -12.78 42.11 11.28
N PRO A 41 -13.45 42.46 10.17
CA PRO A 41 -14.61 41.71 9.73
C PRO A 41 -14.21 40.24 9.54
N ASP A 42 -15.07 39.36 10.07
CA ASP A 42 -14.94 37.90 10.06
C ASP A 42 -14.45 37.42 8.67
N PRO A 43 -13.33 36.68 8.56
CA PRO A 43 -12.78 36.32 7.26
C PRO A 43 -13.78 35.47 6.49
N GLU A 44 -14.44 36.07 5.50
CA GLU A 44 -15.34 35.43 4.53
C GLU A 44 -14.64 34.31 3.72
N VAL A 45 -13.32 34.18 3.86
CA VAL A 45 -12.53 33.12 3.26
C VAL A 45 -12.55 31.89 4.16
N ILE A 46 -13.39 30.92 3.79
CA ILE A 46 -13.36 29.56 4.37
C ILE A 46 -11.90 29.07 4.35
N ALA A 47 -11.32 28.83 5.52
CA ALA A 47 -9.90 28.48 5.72
C ALA A 47 -9.43 27.22 4.96
N ILE A 48 -10.35 26.47 4.34
CA ILE A 48 -10.05 25.26 3.57
C ILE A 48 -10.71 25.34 2.20
N LYS A 49 -9.89 25.49 1.15
CA LYS A 49 -10.30 25.38 -0.25
C LYS A 49 -10.83 23.96 -0.53
N ARG A 50 -12.14 23.81 -0.69
CA ARG A 50 -12.75 22.55 -1.14
C ARG A 50 -12.28 22.22 -2.56
N ARG A 51 -11.51 21.12 -2.69
CA ARG A 51 -11.08 20.61 -4.00
C ARG A 51 -12.16 19.67 -4.57
N ARG A 52 -12.38 19.74 -5.88
CA ARG A 52 -13.31 18.85 -6.59
C ARG A 52 -12.78 17.41 -6.56
N ASN A 53 -13.61 16.47 -6.10
CA ASN A 53 -13.30 15.04 -6.09
C ASN A 53 -14.09 14.33 -7.19
N PHE A 54 -13.40 13.55 -8.03
CA PHE A 54 -14.03 12.76 -9.09
C PHE A 54 -14.29 11.34 -8.60
N THR A 55 -15.58 10.98 -8.47
CA THR A 55 -15.99 9.62 -8.11
C THR A 55 -15.67 8.63 -9.23
N ALA A 56 -15.46 7.36 -8.91
CA ALA A 56 -15.19 6.34 -9.93
C ALA A 56 -16.33 6.22 -10.95
N LYS A 57 -17.59 6.30 -10.50
CA LYS A 57 -18.77 6.33 -11.37
C LYS A 57 -18.71 7.50 -12.36
N TYR A 58 -18.33 8.70 -11.91
CA TYR A 58 -18.18 9.86 -12.77
C TYR A 58 -17.09 9.65 -13.82
N LYS A 59 -15.90 9.16 -13.41
CA LYS A 59 -14.80 8.88 -14.33
C LYS A 59 -15.18 7.86 -15.41
N LEU A 60 -15.88 6.78 -15.02
CA LEU A 60 -16.33 5.75 -15.96
C LEU A 60 -17.39 6.28 -16.95
N ARG A 61 -18.32 7.12 -16.48
CA ARG A 61 -19.31 7.77 -17.35
C ARG A 61 -18.62 8.61 -18.43
N ILE A 62 -17.68 9.46 -18.03
CA ILE A 62 -16.95 10.32 -18.97
C ILE A 62 -16.10 9.50 -19.93
N LEU A 63 -15.43 8.43 -19.47
CA LEU A 63 -14.69 7.54 -20.36
C LEU A 63 -15.60 6.87 -21.39
N ALA A 64 -16.79 6.42 -20.99
CA ALA A 64 -17.76 5.84 -21.93
C ALA A 64 -18.28 6.87 -22.95
N GLU A 65 -18.56 8.10 -22.52
CA GLU A 65 -18.95 9.19 -23.43
C GLU A 65 -17.84 9.50 -24.44
N VAL A 66 -16.58 9.56 -23.99
CA VAL A 66 -15.41 9.82 -24.85
C VAL A 66 -15.15 8.67 -25.81
N ASP A 67 -15.30 7.41 -25.36
CA ASP A 67 -15.12 6.23 -26.19
C ASP A 67 -16.21 6.10 -27.27
N GLY A 68 -17.40 6.69 -27.04
CA GLY A 68 -18.51 6.75 -28.00
C GLY A 68 -18.40 7.89 -29.02
N CYS A 69 -17.44 8.81 -28.89
CA CYS A 69 -17.25 9.89 -29.85
C CYS A 69 -16.54 9.41 -31.11
N ALA A 70 -17.20 9.50 -32.26
CA ALA A 70 -16.62 9.15 -33.57
C ALA A 70 -16.02 10.36 -34.32
N GLU A 71 -16.50 11.57 -34.04
CA GLU A 71 -16.06 12.78 -34.76
C GLU A 71 -14.91 13.50 -34.06
N SER A 72 -14.00 14.07 -34.87
CA SER A 72 -12.91 14.90 -34.40
C SER A 72 -13.45 16.18 -33.75
N GLY A 73 -13.24 16.32 -32.44
CA GLY A 73 -13.61 17.52 -31.67
C GLY A 73 -14.78 17.34 -30.69
N GLN A 74 -15.57 16.27 -30.80
CA GLN A 74 -16.60 15.95 -29.82
C GLN A 74 -16.00 15.71 -28.43
N VAL A 75 -14.86 14.99 -28.38
CA VAL A 75 -14.09 14.78 -27.15
C VAL A 75 -13.67 16.12 -26.51
N ALA A 76 -13.23 17.09 -27.31
CA ALA A 76 -12.85 18.42 -26.81
C ALA A 76 -14.06 19.24 -26.32
N SER A 77 -15.24 19.04 -26.92
CA SER A 77 -16.49 19.64 -26.44
C SER A 77 -16.88 19.12 -25.06
N ILE A 78 -16.82 17.79 -24.87
CA ILE A 78 -17.10 17.15 -23.57
C ILE A 78 -16.11 17.63 -22.50
N LEU A 79 -14.82 17.70 -22.83
CA LEU A 79 -13.80 18.20 -21.91
C LEU A 79 -14.07 19.63 -21.44
N ARG A 80 -14.47 20.53 -22.35
CA ARG A 80 -14.82 21.92 -22.00
C ARG A 80 -16.09 22.00 -21.16
N ARG A 81 -17.13 21.23 -21.50
CA ARG A 81 -18.38 21.17 -20.73
C ARG A 81 -18.17 20.68 -19.30
N GLU A 82 -17.32 19.66 -19.13
CA GLU A 82 -17.08 19.04 -17.85
C GLU A 82 -15.97 19.72 -17.03
N GLY A 83 -15.24 20.67 -17.63
CA GLY A 83 -14.08 21.35 -17.03
C GLY A 83 -12.90 20.40 -16.82
N LEU A 84 -12.70 19.46 -17.74
CA LEU A 84 -11.68 18.43 -17.68
C LEU A 84 -10.55 18.73 -18.66
N TYR A 85 -9.33 18.40 -18.24
CA TYR A 85 -8.15 18.46 -19.11
C TYR A 85 -7.82 17.09 -19.72
N SER A 86 -7.14 17.08 -20.87
CA SER A 86 -6.75 15.84 -21.58
C SER A 86 -5.94 14.87 -20.71
N SER A 87 -5.10 15.39 -19.81
CA SER A 87 -4.33 14.56 -18.86
C SER A 87 -5.21 13.73 -17.93
N ASN A 88 -6.43 14.20 -17.62
CA ASN A 88 -7.38 13.44 -16.81
C ASN A 88 -7.83 12.18 -17.55
N LEU A 89 -8.13 12.29 -18.85
CA LEU A 89 -8.53 11.13 -19.66
C LEU A 89 -7.41 10.11 -19.76
N THR A 90 -6.17 10.55 -20.02
CA THR A 90 -5.01 9.65 -20.07
C THR A 90 -4.81 8.94 -18.72
N CYS A 91 -4.90 9.69 -17.61
CA CYS A 91 -4.79 9.12 -16.27
C CYS A 91 -5.92 8.13 -15.96
N TRP A 92 -7.17 8.44 -16.35
CA TRP A 92 -8.32 7.58 -16.09
C TRP A 92 -8.34 6.34 -16.99
N ARG A 93 -7.85 6.42 -18.24
CA ARG A 93 -7.64 5.25 -19.10
C ARG A 93 -6.65 4.27 -18.48
N ARG A 94 -5.51 4.77 -18.00
CA ARG A 94 -4.54 3.96 -17.25
C ARG A 94 -5.16 3.35 -15.98
N GLN A 95 -5.91 4.14 -15.20
CA GLN A 95 -6.63 3.63 -14.02
C GLN A 95 -7.71 2.58 -14.37
N ARG A 96 -8.27 2.61 -15.58
CA ARG A 96 -9.20 1.59 -16.07
C ARG A 96 -8.46 0.30 -16.41
N GLU A 97 -7.36 0.40 -17.13
CA GLU A 97 -6.51 -0.75 -17.51
C GLU A 97 -5.92 -1.45 -16.29
N GLU A 98 -5.51 -0.69 -15.27
CA GLU A 98 -5.02 -1.21 -13.98
C GLU A 98 -6.15 -1.80 -13.11
N GLY A 99 -7.42 -1.78 -13.55
CA GLY A 99 -8.57 -2.25 -12.78
C GLY A 99 -8.94 -1.37 -11.58
N MET A 100 -8.24 -0.26 -11.37
CA MET A 100 -8.41 0.63 -10.22
C MET A 100 -9.78 1.29 -10.20
N LEU A 101 -10.33 1.72 -11.34
CA LEU A 101 -11.67 2.34 -11.39
C LEU A 101 -12.79 1.37 -10.98
N GLN A 102 -12.63 0.07 -11.23
CA GLN A 102 -13.57 -0.97 -10.77
C GLN A 102 -13.30 -1.34 -9.30
N ALA A 103 -12.04 -1.36 -8.89
CA ALA A 103 -11.60 -1.63 -7.51
C ALA A 103 -11.81 -0.46 -6.54
N LEU A 104 -12.26 0.71 -7.03
CA LEU A 104 -12.52 1.93 -6.27
C LEU A 104 -13.89 1.96 -5.55
N GLN A 105 -14.60 0.83 -5.49
CA GLN A 105 -15.57 0.59 -4.42
C GLN A 105 -14.87 0.94 -3.09
N PRO A 106 -15.51 1.65 -2.14
CA PRO A 106 -14.87 2.08 -0.90
C PRO A 106 -14.40 0.88 -0.08
N LYS A 107 -13.19 0.41 -0.39
CA LYS A 107 -12.50 -0.63 0.37
C LYS A 107 -12.07 0.04 1.66
N LYS A 108 -12.63 -0.42 2.78
CA LYS A 108 -12.34 0.10 4.12
C LYS A 108 -10.81 0.27 4.24
N ARG A 109 -10.36 1.52 4.36
CA ARG A 109 -8.95 1.82 4.61
C ARG A 109 -8.64 1.32 6.02
N GLY A 110 -7.60 0.48 6.14
CA GLY A 110 -7.20 -0.13 7.40
C GLY A 110 -6.39 -1.40 7.20
N ARG A 111 -5.81 -1.92 8.28
CA ARG A 111 -5.12 -3.22 8.30
C ARG A 111 -6.09 -4.28 7.78
N LYS A 112 -5.70 -4.99 6.71
CA LYS A 112 -6.44 -6.15 6.22
C LYS A 112 -6.63 -7.10 7.42
N GLN A 113 -7.86 -7.51 7.72
CA GLN A 113 -8.08 -8.56 8.70
C GLN A 113 -7.29 -9.78 8.24
N ILE A 114 -6.23 -10.11 8.96
CA ILE A 114 -5.50 -11.36 8.75
C ILE A 114 -6.52 -12.43 9.14
N GLU A 115 -6.97 -13.21 8.17
CA GLU A 115 -7.81 -14.37 8.43
C GLU A 115 -6.96 -15.31 9.30
N GLN A 116 -7.27 -15.36 10.60
CA GLN A 116 -6.61 -16.28 11.50
C GLN A 116 -6.96 -17.68 11.03
N ASN A 117 -5.94 -18.45 10.64
CA ASN A 117 -6.15 -19.83 10.19
C ASN A 117 -6.90 -20.59 11.29
N PRO A 118 -8.12 -21.11 11.03
CA PRO A 118 -8.92 -21.82 12.04
C PRO A 118 -8.22 -23.06 12.60
N LEU A 119 -7.17 -23.55 11.92
CA LEU A 119 -6.36 -24.68 12.35
C LEU A 119 -5.19 -24.32 13.28
N ALA A 120 -4.87 -23.02 13.44
CA ALA A 120 -3.80 -22.55 14.32
C ALA A 120 -3.88 -23.08 15.77
N PRO A 121 -5.03 -23.09 16.46
CA PRO A 121 -5.11 -23.63 17.82
C PRO A 121 -4.86 -25.15 17.86
N ARG A 122 -5.32 -25.89 16.83
CA ARG A 122 -5.08 -27.33 16.72
C ARG A 122 -3.61 -27.63 16.51
N LEU A 123 -2.94 -26.91 15.60
CA LEU A 123 -1.51 -27.05 15.38
C LEU A 123 -0.71 -26.79 16.66
N ALA A 124 -1.02 -25.72 17.40
CA ALA A 124 -0.36 -25.40 18.66
C ALA A 124 -0.54 -26.50 19.73
N GLN A 125 -1.73 -27.12 19.79
CA GLN A 125 -2.00 -28.24 20.68
C GLN A 125 -1.20 -29.49 20.27
N LEU A 126 -1.25 -29.86 18.98
CA LEU A 126 -0.51 -30.99 18.42
C LEU A 126 1.00 -30.84 18.65
N GLU A 127 1.57 -29.65 18.46
CA GLU A 127 2.99 -29.38 18.71
C GLU A 127 3.39 -29.53 20.18
N LYS A 128 2.49 -29.19 21.13
CA LYS A 128 2.74 -29.39 22.56
C LYS A 128 2.74 -30.87 22.91
N GLU A 129 1.75 -31.62 22.41
CA GLU A 129 1.65 -33.06 22.63
C GLU A 129 2.87 -33.79 22.03
N ASN A 130 3.26 -33.43 20.80
CA ASN A 130 4.43 -34.01 20.13
C ASN A 130 5.73 -33.75 20.92
N ARG A 131 5.91 -32.54 21.47
CA ARG A 131 7.04 -32.21 22.36
C ARG A 131 7.03 -33.07 23.62
N LYS A 132 5.88 -33.17 24.30
CA LYS A 132 5.75 -33.98 25.52
C LYS A 132 6.06 -35.45 25.27
N LEU A 133 5.55 -36.01 24.18
CA LEU A 133 5.79 -37.40 23.79
C LEU A 133 7.28 -37.65 23.50
N LYS A 134 7.94 -36.74 22.77
CA LYS A 134 9.39 -36.81 22.53
C LYS A 134 10.20 -36.76 23.81
N ASP A 135 9.80 -35.94 24.78
CA ASP A 135 10.47 -35.87 26.08
C ASP A 135 10.31 -37.16 26.89
N GLN A 136 9.14 -37.78 26.85
CA GLN A 136 8.91 -39.08 27.49
C GLN A 136 9.72 -40.19 26.81
N LEU A 137 9.81 -40.16 25.49
CA LEU A 137 10.58 -41.12 24.71
C LEU A 137 12.08 -41.03 25.08
N ARG A 138 12.65 -39.81 25.11
CA ARG A 138 14.03 -39.59 25.55
C ARG A 138 14.31 -40.11 26.96
N LYS A 139 13.38 -39.91 27.90
CA LYS A 139 13.50 -40.44 29.26
C LYS A 139 13.50 -41.97 29.28
N ALA A 140 12.59 -42.60 28.52
CA ALA A 140 12.52 -44.05 28.42
C ALA A 140 13.80 -44.63 27.79
N GLU A 141 14.29 -44.04 26.70
CA GLU A 141 15.57 -44.40 26.08
C GLU A 141 16.72 -44.30 27.09
N THR A 142 16.80 -43.21 27.84
CA THR A 142 17.84 -43.03 28.88
C THR A 142 17.76 -44.11 29.95
N ILE A 143 16.55 -44.47 30.41
CA ILE A 143 16.35 -45.54 31.40
C ILE A 143 16.82 -46.88 30.83
N ILE A 144 16.43 -47.20 29.59
CA ILE A 144 16.84 -48.43 28.91
C ILE A 144 18.37 -48.48 28.76
N GLU A 145 19.01 -47.37 28.40
CA GLU A 145 20.47 -47.29 28.30
C GLU A 145 21.16 -47.53 29.64
N VAL A 146 20.66 -46.92 30.71
CA VAL A 146 21.21 -47.13 32.06
C VAL A 146 21.03 -48.59 32.49
N GLN A 147 19.84 -49.17 32.26
CA GLN A 147 19.58 -50.59 32.54
C GLN A 147 20.55 -51.50 31.79
N LYS A 148 20.77 -51.25 30.50
CA LYS A 148 21.74 -52.00 29.67
C LYS A 148 23.16 -51.92 30.23
N LYS A 149 23.64 -50.71 30.54
CA LYS A 149 24.99 -50.49 31.11
C LYS A 149 25.18 -51.18 32.46
N ILE A 150 24.18 -51.15 33.34
CA ILE A 150 24.23 -51.85 34.63
C ILE A 150 24.27 -53.36 34.43
N SER A 151 23.45 -53.90 33.51
CA SER A 151 23.44 -55.33 33.17
C SER A 151 24.80 -55.80 32.63
N GLU A 152 25.43 -54.98 31.79
CA GLU A 152 26.77 -55.23 31.23
C GLU A 152 27.86 -55.27 32.31
N ILE A 153 27.84 -54.31 33.25
CA ILE A 153 28.80 -54.26 34.36
C ILE A 153 28.61 -55.44 35.32
N LEU A 154 27.37 -55.86 35.58
CA LEU A 154 27.04 -56.91 36.55
C LEU A 154 26.95 -58.31 35.94
N GLY A 155 27.15 -58.45 34.62
CA GLY A 155 27.09 -59.74 33.92
C GLY A 155 25.71 -60.42 33.97
N ILE A 156 24.63 -59.65 34.18
CA ILE A 156 23.27 -60.19 34.23
C ILE A 156 22.81 -60.42 32.78
N PRO A 157 22.40 -61.65 32.40
CA PRO A 157 21.89 -61.91 31.07
C PRO A 157 20.60 -61.12 30.85
N GLN A 158 20.58 -60.31 29.79
CA GLN A 158 19.44 -59.49 29.43
C GLN A 158 18.54 -60.30 28.48
N ASP A 159 17.31 -60.62 28.90
CA ASP A 159 16.30 -61.20 28.01
C ASP A 159 15.98 -60.18 26.91
N GLN A 160 16.64 -60.35 25.78
CA GLN A 160 16.36 -59.62 24.56
C GLN A 160 15.11 -60.24 23.94
N ASP A 161 14.18 -59.37 23.53
CA ASP A 161 13.07 -59.63 22.60
C ASP A 161 11.67 -59.78 23.23
N LYS A 162 10.77 -58.89 22.79
CA LYS A 162 9.44 -59.17 22.19
C LYS A 162 8.64 -57.86 22.20
N GLY A 163 8.71 -57.11 21.10
CA GLY A 163 7.94 -55.89 20.92
C GLY A 163 7.81 -55.40 19.48
N ASN A 164 7.94 -56.31 18.50
CA ASN A 164 7.59 -56.03 17.11
C ASN A 164 6.06 -55.96 16.97
N GLY A 165 5.47 -54.84 17.38
CA GLY A 165 4.10 -54.46 17.05
C GLY A 165 4.10 -53.71 15.73
N LYS A 166 4.04 -54.42 14.60
CA LYS A 166 3.67 -53.84 13.31
C LYS A 166 2.31 -53.15 13.48
N ILE A 167 2.27 -51.84 13.34
CA ILE A 167 1.03 -51.08 13.24
C ILE A 167 0.79 -50.90 11.74
N SER A 168 -0.11 -51.72 11.19
CA SER A 168 -0.75 -51.49 9.89
C SER A 168 -1.72 -50.32 9.98
#